data_AF-A0A3D4AHD9-F1
#
_entry.id   AF-A0A3D4AHD9-F1
#
_cell.length_a   1.000
_cell.length_b   1.000
_cell.length_c   1.000
_cell.angle_alpha   90.00
_cell.angle_beta   90.00
_cell.angle_gamma   90.00
#
_symmetry.space_group_name_H-M   'P 1'
#
loop_
_entity.id
_entity.type
_entity.pdbx_description
1 polymer ?
#
loop_
_entity_poly.entity_id
_entity_poly.type
_entity_poly.pdbx_seq_one_letter_code
_entity_poly.pdbx_strand_id
1 'polypeptide(L)'
;MKKLLVFINCFAALQLVAQDKITPAVKTFEARTGKTIELKDNGANGVYANIVDSKKSALFTYTFTASQNDNVTDDEYTETLAFSINPDKTGKFSLKGNDLKNAMGYFYKGCFCMDRGYTPLIDGSITGTKLSRTTWYIKFNVSYKSKQGESEQIITKKLAGKFTIVNK
;
A
#
# COMPACT_ATOMS: atom_id res chain seq x y z
N MET A 1 70.78 -1.24 36.15
CA MET A 1 69.54 -1.99 35.84
C MET A 1 68.56 -1.06 35.13
N LYS A 2 68.52 -1.07 33.80
CA LYS A 2 67.64 -0.20 32.99
C LYS A 2 66.38 -0.98 32.64
N LYS A 3 65.21 -0.55 33.14
CA LYS A 3 63.91 -1.13 32.77
C LYS A 3 63.45 -0.49 31.46
N LEU A 4 63.35 -1.31 30.41
CA LEU A 4 62.84 -0.93 29.09
C LEU A 4 61.31 -1.00 29.14
N LEU A 5 60.63 0.14 29.06
CA LEU A 5 59.18 0.23 28.90
C LEU A 5 58.82 0.07 27.43
N VAL A 6 58.11 -1.00 27.09
CA VAL A 6 57.56 -1.23 25.76
C VAL A 6 56.12 -0.69 25.75
N PHE A 7 55.89 0.41 25.02
CA PHE A 7 54.55 0.92 24.74
C PHE A 7 53.97 0.14 23.56
N ILE A 8 53.05 -0.78 23.85
CA ILE A 8 52.25 -1.46 22.83
C ILE A 8 51.17 -0.48 22.35
N ASN A 9 51.42 0.11 21.19
CA ASN A 9 50.49 1.00 20.52
C ASN A 9 49.43 0.14 19.81
N CYS A 10 48.33 -0.15 20.50
CA CYS A 10 47.21 -0.90 19.95
C CYS A 10 46.40 0.02 19.03
N PHE A 11 46.80 0.08 17.75
CA PHE A 11 46.00 0.69 16.69
C PHE A 11 44.75 -0.19 16.50
N ALA A 12 43.70 0.11 17.26
CA ALA A 12 42.38 -0.46 17.02
C ALA A 12 41.88 0.09 15.68
N ALA A 13 42.06 -0.70 14.62
CA ALA A 13 41.42 -0.45 13.35
C ALA A 13 39.90 -0.49 13.58
N LEU A 14 39.28 0.71 13.67
CA LEU A 14 37.84 0.86 13.62
C LEU A 14 37.42 0.43 12.21
N GLN A 15 37.09 -0.85 12.03
CA GLN A 15 36.40 -1.29 10.83
C GLN A 15 35.00 -0.67 10.90
N LEU A 16 34.76 0.35 10.08
CA LEU A 16 33.41 0.77 9.73
C LEU A 16 32.76 -0.43 9.04
N VAL A 17 32.08 -1.27 9.81
CA VAL A 17 31.10 -2.19 9.25
C VAL A 17 29.98 -1.28 8.75
N ALA A 18 29.86 -1.15 7.42
CA ALA A 18 28.73 -0.48 6.82
C ALA A 18 27.46 -1.16 7.33
N GLN A 19 26.72 -0.50 8.22
CA GLN A 19 25.44 -1.01 8.68
C GLN A 19 24.46 -0.92 7.53
N ASP A 20 23.81 -2.03 7.21
CA ASP A 20 22.71 -2.04 6.25
C ASP A 20 21.65 -1.03 6.69
N LYS A 21 21.29 -0.12 5.77
CA LYS A 21 20.28 0.90 6.02
C LYS A 21 18.92 0.34 5.64
N ILE A 22 18.35 -0.44 6.57
CA ILE A 22 17.04 -1.08 6.37
C ILE A 22 15.93 -0.11 6.76
N THR A 23 15.08 0.23 5.79
CA THR A 23 13.79 0.89 6.03
C THR A 23 12.74 -0.18 6.37
N PRO A 24 12.05 -0.10 7.52
CA PRO A 24 11.10 -1.13 7.93
C PRO A 24 9.81 -1.09 7.12
N ALA A 25 9.08 -2.21 7.11
CA ALA A 25 7.77 -2.28 6.47
C ALA A 25 6.74 -1.37 7.17
N VAL A 26 5.89 -0.72 6.38
CA VAL A 26 4.86 0.22 6.86
C VAL A 26 3.49 -0.15 6.30
N LYS A 27 2.45 0.04 7.11
CA LYS A 27 1.04 -0.03 6.69
C LYS A 27 0.35 1.29 6.96
N THR A 28 -0.38 1.81 5.98
CA THR A 28 -1.18 3.03 6.12
C THR A 28 -2.63 2.78 5.74
N PHE A 29 -3.53 3.51 6.39
CA PHE A 29 -4.97 3.42 6.22
C PHE A 29 -5.55 4.83 6.17
N GLU A 30 -5.73 5.33 4.95
CA GLU A 30 -6.14 6.72 4.72
C GLU A 30 -7.52 6.78 4.08
N ALA A 31 -8.32 7.76 4.50
CA ALA A 31 -9.55 8.15 3.84
C ALA A 31 -9.44 9.60 3.36
N ARG A 32 -9.98 9.90 2.17
CA ARG A 32 -10.07 11.27 1.64
C ARG A 32 -11.51 11.55 1.24
N THR A 33 -12.16 12.47 1.93
CA THR A 33 -13.50 12.94 1.59
C THR A 33 -13.44 13.89 0.41
N GLY A 34 -14.44 13.85 -0.46
CA GLY A 34 -14.48 14.73 -1.62
C GLY A 34 -13.57 14.26 -2.77
N LYS A 35 -13.04 13.03 -2.69
CA LYS A 35 -12.09 12.47 -3.66
C LYS A 35 -12.58 11.12 -4.18
N THR A 36 -12.23 10.81 -5.42
CA THR A 36 -12.37 9.49 -6.03
C THR A 36 -11.12 9.13 -6.82
N ILE A 37 -11.07 7.91 -7.34
CA ILE A 37 -10.00 7.40 -8.19
C ILE A 37 -10.51 7.22 -9.61
N GLU A 38 -9.78 7.72 -10.60
CA GLU A 38 -9.98 7.42 -12.01
C GLU A 38 -8.75 6.68 -12.52
N LEU A 39 -8.94 5.62 -13.29
CA LEU A 39 -7.83 5.00 -14.00
C LEU A 39 -7.64 5.68 -15.34
N LYS A 40 -6.40 6.08 -15.62
CA LYS A 40 -5.98 6.65 -16.90
C LYS A 40 -4.97 5.73 -17.55
N ASP A 41 -5.08 5.58 -18.86
CA ASP A 41 -4.11 4.87 -19.69
C ASP A 41 -3.25 5.90 -20.43
N ASN A 42 -1.92 5.78 -20.31
CA ASN A 42 -0.97 6.62 -21.07
C ASN A 42 -0.26 5.84 -22.19
N GLY A 43 -0.79 4.66 -22.55
CA GLY A 43 -0.21 3.77 -23.55
C GLY A 43 1.07 3.13 -23.02
N ALA A 44 2.22 3.74 -23.31
CA ALA A 44 3.53 3.13 -23.12
C ALA A 44 3.87 2.77 -21.67
N ASN A 45 3.29 3.46 -20.67
CA ASN A 45 3.57 3.20 -19.25
C ASN A 45 2.38 2.53 -18.53
N GLY A 46 1.37 2.10 -19.28
CA GLY A 46 0.20 1.41 -18.78
C GLY A 46 -0.80 2.28 -18.01
N VAL A 47 -1.62 1.60 -17.21
CA VAL A 47 -2.72 2.22 -16.46
C VAL A 47 -2.20 2.78 -15.13
N TYR A 48 -2.57 4.02 -14.81
CA TYR A 48 -2.28 4.68 -13.53
C TYR A 48 -3.53 5.24 -12.87
N ALA A 49 -3.50 5.38 -11.55
CA ALA A 49 -4.55 6.04 -10.80
C ALA A 49 -4.35 7.56 -10.77
N ASN A 50 -5.41 8.27 -11.12
CA ASN A 50 -5.55 9.70 -10.95
C ASN A 50 -6.58 9.96 -9.85
N ILE A 51 -6.16 10.62 -8.77
CA ILE A 51 -7.09 11.04 -7.71
C ILE A 51 -7.73 12.36 -8.16
N VAL A 52 -9.05 12.36 -8.27
CA VAL A 52 -9.82 13.53 -8.74
C VAL A 52 -10.85 13.97 -7.70
N ASP A 53 -11.30 15.21 -7.82
CA ASP A 53 -12.36 15.75 -6.98
C ASP A 53 -13.72 15.10 -7.30
N SER A 54 -14.49 14.84 -6.25
CA SER A 54 -15.83 14.30 -6.35
C SER A 54 -16.68 14.75 -5.16
N LYS A 55 -17.80 15.41 -5.44
CA LYS A 55 -18.63 16.09 -4.43
C LYS A 55 -19.24 15.17 -3.37
N LYS A 56 -19.36 13.87 -3.65
CA LYS A 56 -20.15 12.93 -2.83
C LYS A 56 -19.37 11.70 -2.37
N SER A 57 -18.15 11.49 -2.85
CA SER A 57 -17.40 10.27 -2.56
C SER A 57 -16.40 10.42 -1.41
N ALA A 58 -16.07 9.29 -0.82
CA ALA A 58 -14.90 9.12 0.03
C ALA A 58 -14.03 8.02 -0.59
N LEU A 59 -12.77 8.35 -0.86
CA LEU A 59 -11.74 7.43 -1.33
C LEU A 59 -11.06 6.82 -0.10
N PHE A 60 -10.98 5.49 -0.05
CA PHE A 60 -10.25 4.75 0.96
C PHE A 60 -9.03 4.10 0.33
N THR A 61 -7.89 4.19 1.02
CA THR A 61 -6.62 3.64 0.55
C THR A 61 -5.92 2.91 1.69
N TYR A 62 -5.71 1.62 1.50
CA TYR A 62 -4.76 0.84 2.28
C TYR A 62 -3.48 0.72 1.48
N THR A 63 -2.34 1.03 2.09
CA THR A 63 -1.03 0.81 1.48
C THR A 63 -0.16 -0.01 2.40
N PHE A 64 0.54 -0.99 1.83
CA PHE A 64 1.62 -1.71 2.47
C PHE A 64 2.90 -1.47 1.68
N THR A 65 3.95 -1.04 2.36
CA THR A 65 5.30 -0.96 1.81
C THR A 65 6.15 -1.97 2.56
N ALA A 66 6.82 -2.88 1.85
CA ALA A 66 7.69 -3.87 2.45
C ALA A 66 8.95 -3.22 3.05
N SER A 67 9.67 -3.96 3.88
CA SER A 67 11.01 -3.53 4.28
C SER A 67 11.94 -3.56 3.08
N GLN A 68 12.81 -2.57 2.98
CA GLN A 68 13.76 -2.40 1.88
C GLN A 68 15.15 -2.04 2.44
N ASN A 69 16.20 -2.43 1.73
CA ASN A 69 17.55 -2.00 2.01
C ASN A 69 17.88 -0.83 1.08
N ASP A 70 18.09 0.36 1.63
CA ASP A 70 18.36 1.57 0.84
C ASP A 70 19.67 1.45 0.00
N ASN A 71 20.48 0.43 0.24
CA ASN A 71 21.70 0.12 -0.51
C ASN A 71 21.48 -0.91 -1.64
N VAL A 72 20.27 -1.48 -1.79
CA VAL A 72 19.94 -2.47 -2.83
C VAL A 72 18.93 -1.86 -3.78
N THR A 73 19.32 -1.73 -5.05
CA THR A 73 18.42 -1.22 -6.09
C THR A 73 17.31 -2.22 -6.41
N ASP A 74 16.10 -1.72 -6.66
CA ASP A 74 14.93 -2.45 -7.15
C ASP A 74 14.34 -3.48 -6.16
N ASP A 75 14.67 -3.40 -4.87
CA ASP A 75 14.07 -4.26 -3.84
C ASP A 75 12.74 -3.72 -3.28
N GLU A 76 12.30 -2.55 -3.76
CA GLU A 76 11.11 -1.89 -3.24
C GLU A 76 9.82 -2.60 -3.67
N TYR A 77 8.94 -2.83 -2.69
CA TYR A 77 7.65 -3.46 -2.90
C TYR A 77 6.54 -2.71 -2.19
N THR A 78 5.49 -2.35 -2.93
CA THR A 78 4.30 -1.69 -2.42
C THR A 78 3.02 -2.35 -2.93
N GLU A 79 2.05 -2.55 -2.05
CA GLU A 79 0.69 -2.93 -2.39
C GLU A 79 -0.25 -1.79 -2.03
N THR A 80 -1.24 -1.50 -2.86
CA THR A 80 -2.30 -0.57 -2.51
C THR A 80 -3.66 -1.14 -2.88
N LEU A 81 -4.59 -1.13 -1.93
CA LEU A 81 -6.00 -1.38 -2.19
C LEU A 81 -6.74 -0.06 -2.08
N ALA A 82 -7.40 0.35 -3.16
CA ALA A 82 -8.15 1.59 -3.24
C ALA A 82 -9.60 1.32 -3.69
N PHE A 83 -10.55 2.04 -3.09
CA PHE A 83 -11.95 2.02 -3.52
C PHE A 83 -12.64 3.31 -3.07
N SER A 84 -13.67 3.71 -3.80
CA SER A 84 -14.47 4.89 -3.51
C SER A 84 -15.91 4.51 -3.21
N ILE A 85 -16.50 5.12 -2.20
CA ILE A 85 -17.94 4.98 -1.92
C ILE A 85 -18.60 6.34 -1.86
N ASN A 86 -19.91 6.37 -2.06
CA ASN A 86 -20.75 7.49 -1.67
C ASN A 86 -21.34 7.17 -0.29
N PRO A 87 -20.73 7.62 0.82
CA PRO A 87 -21.20 7.28 2.15
C PRO A 87 -22.64 7.77 2.36
N ASP A 88 -23.49 6.87 2.82
CA ASP A 88 -24.86 7.21 3.20
C ASP A 88 -24.90 7.86 4.60
N LYS A 89 -26.10 8.27 5.02
CA LYS A 89 -26.30 8.87 6.36
C LYS A 89 -26.18 7.85 7.50
N THR A 90 -26.19 6.55 7.22
CA THR A 90 -26.17 5.49 8.24
C THR A 90 -24.77 5.27 8.81
N GLY A 91 -23.73 5.74 8.10
CA GLY A 91 -22.34 5.52 8.50
C GLY A 91 -21.91 4.06 8.36
N LYS A 92 -22.62 3.27 7.56
CA LYS A 92 -22.28 1.88 7.26
C LYS A 92 -22.32 1.65 5.76
N PHE A 93 -21.54 0.71 5.28
CA PHE A 93 -21.64 0.25 3.90
C PHE A 93 -21.22 -1.21 3.79
N SER A 94 -21.69 -1.88 2.73
CA SER A 94 -21.29 -3.22 2.32
C SER A 94 -21.27 -3.27 0.80
N LEU A 95 -20.10 -3.52 0.22
CA LEU A 95 -19.89 -3.72 -1.21
C LEU A 95 -19.66 -5.21 -1.46
N LYS A 96 -20.37 -5.78 -2.43
CA LYS A 96 -20.18 -7.17 -2.90
C LYS A 96 -20.45 -7.27 -4.40
N GLY A 97 -19.84 -8.24 -5.08
CA GLY A 97 -20.10 -8.51 -6.49
C GLY A 97 -19.96 -7.25 -7.37
N ASN A 98 -21.02 -6.88 -8.07
CA ASN A 98 -21.03 -5.71 -8.96
C ASN A 98 -20.80 -4.37 -8.25
N ASP A 99 -21.10 -4.26 -6.95
CA ASP A 99 -20.84 -3.03 -6.19
C ASP A 99 -19.34 -2.74 -6.05
N LEU A 100 -18.48 -3.77 -6.09
CA LEU A 100 -17.03 -3.59 -6.05
C LEU A 100 -16.51 -2.91 -7.33
N LYS A 101 -17.11 -3.24 -8.49
CA LYS A 101 -16.79 -2.60 -9.76
C LYS A 101 -17.26 -1.15 -9.77
N ASN A 102 -18.48 -0.90 -9.29
CA ASN A 102 -19.06 0.44 -9.19
C ASN A 102 -18.32 1.33 -8.19
N ALA A 103 -17.76 0.73 -7.14
CA ALA A 103 -16.91 1.41 -6.15
C ALA A 103 -15.49 1.69 -6.64
N MET A 104 -15.18 1.45 -7.93
CA MET A 104 -13.84 1.68 -8.49
C MET A 104 -12.76 0.98 -7.64
N GLY A 105 -13.04 -0.27 -7.26
CA GLY A 105 -12.16 -1.09 -6.44
C GLY A 105 -10.97 -1.62 -7.24
N TYR A 106 -9.75 -1.23 -6.83
CA TYR A 106 -8.51 -1.64 -7.48
C TYR A 106 -7.48 -2.15 -6.48
N PHE A 107 -6.69 -3.10 -6.93
CA PHE A 107 -5.43 -3.48 -6.32
C PHE A 107 -4.27 -2.95 -7.18
N TYR A 108 -3.29 -2.32 -6.56
CA TYR A 108 -2.07 -1.87 -7.19
C TYR A 108 -0.88 -2.62 -6.62
N LYS A 109 0.00 -3.08 -7.51
CA LYS A 109 1.31 -3.65 -7.18
C LYS A 109 2.40 -2.74 -7.72
N GLY A 110 3.21 -2.17 -6.84
CA GLY A 110 4.41 -1.42 -7.17
C GLY A 110 5.65 -2.27 -6.85
N CYS A 111 6.36 -2.70 -7.89
CA CYS A 111 7.70 -3.29 -7.80
C CYS A 111 8.38 -3.24 -9.16
N PHE A 112 9.67 -3.55 -9.20
CA PHE A 112 10.37 -3.86 -10.44
C PHE A 112 10.05 -5.30 -10.89
N CYS A 113 8.82 -5.50 -11.35
CA CYS A 113 8.23 -6.81 -11.66
C CYS A 113 7.30 -6.73 -12.88
N MET A 114 7.11 -7.84 -13.61
CA MET A 114 6.31 -7.85 -14.85
C MET A 114 4.81 -7.61 -14.62
N ASP A 115 4.29 -7.99 -13.46
CA ASP A 115 2.86 -7.90 -13.12
C ASP A 115 2.52 -6.67 -12.25
N ARG A 116 3.35 -5.63 -12.31
CA ARG A 116 3.09 -4.34 -11.65
C ARG A 116 1.91 -3.61 -12.29
N GLY A 117 1.30 -2.72 -11.52
CA GLY A 117 0.22 -1.83 -11.98
C GLY A 117 -1.12 -2.09 -11.31
N TYR A 118 -2.17 -1.49 -11.89
CA TYR A 118 -3.52 -1.53 -11.36
C TYR A 118 -4.31 -2.71 -11.94
N THR A 119 -4.95 -3.46 -11.05
CA THR A 119 -5.84 -4.58 -11.39
C THR A 119 -7.21 -4.34 -10.74
N PRO A 120 -8.32 -4.48 -11.48
CA PRO A 120 -9.65 -4.40 -10.89
C PRO A 120 -9.91 -5.56 -9.93
N LEU A 121 -10.61 -5.28 -8.84
CA LEU A 121 -11.16 -6.32 -7.98
C LEU A 121 -12.26 -7.07 -8.75
N ILE A 122 -12.21 -8.41 -8.73
CA ILE A 122 -13.16 -9.26 -9.47
C ILE A 122 -14.24 -9.87 -8.58
N ASP A 123 -13.97 -10.05 -7.29
CA ASP A 123 -14.91 -10.67 -6.35
C ASP A 123 -14.59 -10.27 -4.89
N GLY A 124 -15.50 -10.61 -3.98
CA GLY A 124 -15.33 -10.54 -2.54
C GLY A 124 -16.30 -9.58 -1.86
N SER A 125 -15.86 -9.00 -0.76
CA SER A 125 -16.64 -8.07 0.04
C SER A 125 -15.78 -7.01 0.72
N ILE A 126 -16.33 -5.80 0.80
CA ILE A 126 -15.78 -4.70 1.60
C ILE A 126 -16.91 -4.17 2.48
N THR A 127 -16.69 -4.14 3.79
CA THR A 127 -17.66 -3.58 4.74
C THR A 127 -17.00 -2.48 5.53
N GLY A 128 -17.76 -1.43 5.85
CA GLY A 128 -17.27 -0.34 6.67
C GLY A 128 -18.28 0.14 7.68
N THR A 129 -17.79 0.61 8.82
CA THR A 129 -18.57 1.25 9.87
C THR A 129 -17.82 2.49 10.35
N LYS A 130 -18.49 3.63 10.29
CA LYS A 130 -17.96 4.90 10.78
C LYS A 130 -17.86 4.83 12.30
N LEU A 131 -16.67 5.05 12.83
CA LEU A 131 -16.40 5.04 14.27
C LEU A 131 -16.47 6.45 14.88
N SER A 132 -16.11 7.47 14.09
CA SER A 132 -16.10 8.86 14.51
C SER A 132 -16.29 9.79 13.30
N ARG A 133 -16.21 11.11 13.49
CA ARG A 133 -16.22 12.06 12.37
C ARG A 133 -15.06 11.85 11.40
N THR A 134 -13.92 11.36 11.89
CA THR A 134 -12.65 11.25 11.15
C THR A 134 -12.16 9.81 10.98
N THR A 135 -12.88 8.81 11.48
CA THR A 135 -12.39 7.42 11.48
C THR A 135 -13.46 6.44 11.03
N TRP A 136 -13.05 5.52 10.16
CA TRP A 136 -13.83 4.36 9.73
C TRP A 136 -13.12 3.08 10.11
N TYR A 137 -13.87 2.05 10.49
CA TYR A 137 -13.35 0.69 10.56
C TYR A 137 -13.83 -0.08 9.35
N ILE A 138 -12.90 -0.65 8.59
CA ILE A 138 -13.19 -1.29 7.31
C ILE A 138 -12.57 -2.68 7.31
N LYS A 139 -13.34 -3.65 6.83
CA LYS A 139 -12.90 -5.02 6.57
C LYS A 139 -13.04 -5.32 5.09
N PHE A 140 -12.02 -5.93 4.51
CA PHE A 140 -12.01 -6.38 3.13
C PHE A 140 -11.59 -7.84 3.06
N ASN A 141 -12.27 -8.56 2.18
CA ASN A 141 -11.95 -9.90 1.72
C ASN A 141 -12.22 -9.89 0.23
N VAL A 142 -11.23 -9.53 -0.57
CA VAL A 142 -11.38 -9.25 -2.01
C VAL A 142 -10.39 -10.05 -2.83
N SER A 143 -10.76 -10.30 -4.08
CA SER A 143 -9.94 -11.08 -5.01
C SER A 143 -9.67 -10.32 -6.30
N TYR A 144 -8.50 -10.52 -6.87
CA TYR A 144 -8.06 -9.94 -8.15
C TYR A 144 -7.20 -10.96 -8.92
N LYS A 145 -7.06 -10.74 -10.23
CA LYS A 145 -6.23 -11.57 -11.11
C LYS A 145 -4.81 -11.02 -11.18
N SER A 146 -3.81 -11.81 -10.83
CA SER A 146 -2.39 -11.47 -10.96
C SER A 146 -1.75 -12.38 -11.98
N LYS A 147 -0.87 -11.83 -12.82
CA LYS A 147 -0.04 -12.62 -13.71
C LYS A 147 1.21 -13.06 -12.96
N GLN A 148 1.47 -14.36 -12.90
CA GLN A 148 2.72 -14.92 -12.38
C GLN A 148 3.37 -15.73 -13.50
N GLY A 149 4.35 -15.12 -14.16
CA GLY A 149 4.87 -15.61 -15.43
C GLY A 149 3.78 -15.62 -16.50
N GLU A 150 3.57 -16.77 -17.13
CA GLU A 150 2.54 -16.97 -18.16
C GLU A 150 1.17 -17.36 -17.58
N SER A 151 1.08 -17.64 -16.27
CA SER A 151 -0.15 -18.08 -15.63
C SER A 151 -0.92 -16.92 -14.99
N GLU A 152 -2.26 -16.98 -15.07
CA GLU A 152 -3.14 -16.09 -14.31
C GLU A 152 -3.57 -16.79 -13.02
N GLN A 153 -3.38 -16.11 -11.89
CA GLN A 153 -3.74 -16.59 -10.56
C GLN A 153 -4.76 -15.67 -9.92
N ILE A 154 -5.74 -16.24 -9.21
CA ILE A 154 -6.67 -15.47 -8.39
C ILE A 154 -6.05 -15.31 -7.00
N ILE A 155 -5.71 -14.08 -6.65
CA ILE A 155 -5.17 -13.73 -5.35
C ILE A 155 -6.29 -13.18 -4.48
N THR A 156 -6.40 -13.68 -3.25
CA THR A 156 -7.36 -13.19 -2.25
C THR A 156 -6.63 -12.43 -1.15
N LYS A 157 -7.08 -11.22 -0.84
CA LYS A 157 -6.56 -10.38 0.23
C LYS A 157 -7.61 -10.16 1.29
N LYS A 158 -7.26 -10.50 2.54
CA LYS A 158 -8.08 -10.30 3.74
C LYS A 158 -7.38 -9.35 4.68
N LEU A 159 -8.03 -8.26 5.05
CA LEU A 159 -7.50 -7.31 6.02
C LEU A 159 -8.64 -6.50 6.65
N ALA A 160 -8.37 -5.99 7.85
CA ALA A 160 -9.22 -5.02 8.52
C ALA A 160 -8.36 -3.91 9.12
N GLY A 161 -8.86 -2.68 9.12
CA GLY A 161 -8.10 -1.54 9.61
C GLY A 161 -8.97 -0.33 9.96
N LYS A 162 -8.39 0.57 10.76
CA LYS A 162 -8.98 1.89 11.05
C LYS A 162 -8.43 2.89 10.05
N PHE A 163 -9.30 3.41 9.19
CA PHE A 163 -8.98 4.41 8.19
C PHE A 163 -9.25 5.79 8.78
N THR A 164 -8.25 6.65 8.72
CA THR A 164 -8.35 8.02 9.23
C THR A 164 -8.49 8.98 8.06
N ILE A 165 -9.44 9.92 8.16
CA ILE A 165 -9.59 11.00 7.20
C ILE A 165 -8.36 11.89 7.28
N VAL A 166 -7.64 12.02 6.17
CA VAL A 166 -6.49 12.90 6.04
C VAL A 166 -6.89 14.15 5.26
N ASN A 167 -6.56 15.33 5.80
CA ASN A 167 -6.73 16.61 5.11
C ASN A 167 -5.50 16.83 4.23
N LYS A 168 -5.57 16.42 2.96
CA LYS A 168 -4.58 16.71 1.94
C LYS A 168 -5.28 17.22 0.69
#